data_AF-A0ABC8S6Q6-F1
#
_entry.id   AF-A0ABC8S6Q6-F1
#
_cell.length_a   1.000
_cell.length_b   1.000
_cell.length_c   1.000
_cell.angle_alpha   90.00
_cell.angle_beta   90.00
_cell.angle_gamma   90.00
#
_symmetry.space_group_name_H-M   'P 1'
#
loop_
_entity.id
_entity.type
_entity.pdbx_description
1 polymer ?
#
loop_
_entity_poly.entity_id
_entity_poly.type
_entity_poly.pdbx_seq_one_letter_code
_entity_poly.pdbx_strand_id
1 'polypeptide(L)'
;MAKSHGEVPATSELPPPPPQEAAAITSAGPARPIRLVYCDEKGKFQMDPEAVAILQLVKEPIGVVSVCGRARQGKSFILNQVNCEKIERFWKI
;
A
#
# COMPACT_ATOMS: atom_id res chain seq x y z
N MET A 1 -53.77 -0.39 -50.73
CA MET A 1 -54.19 -0.76 -49.36
C MET A 1 -53.42 0.10 -48.36
N ALA A 2 -54.04 0.44 -47.23
CA ALA A 2 -53.82 1.65 -46.45
C ALA A 2 -52.87 1.52 -45.25
N LYS A 3 -52.23 2.66 -44.91
CA LYS A 3 -51.96 3.30 -43.58
C LYS A 3 -51.38 2.55 -42.35
N SER A 4 -50.33 3.20 -41.80
CA SER A 4 -50.10 3.71 -40.41
C SER A 4 -49.74 2.81 -39.21
N HIS A 5 -48.64 3.14 -38.51
CA HIS A 5 -48.49 3.63 -37.10
C HIS A 5 -47.03 3.38 -36.63
N GLY A 6 -46.27 4.35 -36.09
CA GLY A 6 -46.17 4.74 -34.66
C GLY A 6 -45.06 3.92 -33.96
N GLU A 7 -44.28 4.30 -32.95
CA GLU A 7 -44.00 5.51 -32.16
C GLU A 7 -42.93 5.06 -31.08
N VAL A 8 -41.93 5.92 -30.77
CA VAL A 8 -40.95 5.99 -29.64
C VAL A 8 -40.05 4.81 -29.14
N PRO A 9 -38.87 5.14 -28.50
CA PRO A 9 -37.71 4.27 -28.29
C PRO A 9 -37.69 3.58 -26.92
N ALA A 10 -36.87 2.53 -26.78
CA ALA A 10 -36.63 1.88 -25.49
C ALA A 10 -35.15 1.58 -25.28
N THR A 11 -34.59 2.29 -24.30
CA THR A 11 -33.34 2.09 -23.57
C THR A 11 -33.19 0.63 -23.09
N SER A 12 -32.06 0.00 -23.36
CA SER A 12 -31.60 -1.17 -22.58
C SER A 12 -30.34 -0.78 -21.82
N GLU A 13 -30.54 -0.11 -20.69
CA GLU A 13 -29.56 -0.06 -19.60
C GLU A 13 -29.34 -1.50 -19.10
N LEU A 14 -28.09 -1.95 -19.19
CA LEU A 14 -27.61 -3.09 -18.42
C LEU A 14 -27.67 -2.72 -16.93
N PRO A 15 -28.05 -3.64 -16.03
CA PRO A 15 -28.15 -3.34 -14.61
C PRO A 15 -26.78 -2.94 -14.03
N PRO A 16 -26.73 -1.95 -13.13
CA PRO A 16 -25.49 -1.61 -12.42
C PRO A 16 -25.04 -2.82 -11.56
N PRO A 17 -23.73 -3.12 -11.52
CA PRO A 17 -23.21 -4.14 -10.62
C PRO A 17 -23.50 -3.73 -9.15
N PRO A 18 -23.79 -4.70 -8.27
CA PRO A 18 -24.08 -4.43 -6.87
C PRO A 18 -22.90 -3.71 -6.18
N PRO A 19 -23.15 -2.97 -5.09
CA PRO A 19 -22.11 -2.27 -4.35
C PRO A 19 -21.01 -3.26 -3.97
N GLN A 20 -19.84 -3.11 -4.58
CA GLN A 20 -18.65 -3.86 -4.20
C GLN A 20 -18.21 -3.32 -2.86
N GLU A 21 -18.81 -3.90 -1.83
CA GLU A 21 -18.38 -3.87 -0.44
C GLU A 21 -16.86 -4.03 -0.42
N ALA A 22 -16.21 -3.01 0.15
CA ALA A 22 -14.78 -2.78 0.13
C ALA A 22 -14.01 -4.09 0.24
N ALA A 23 -13.36 -4.47 -0.86
CA ALA A 23 -12.47 -5.62 -0.90
C ALA A 23 -11.48 -5.47 0.25
N ALA A 24 -11.63 -6.33 1.26
CA ALA A 24 -10.69 -6.50 2.32
C ALA A 24 -9.30 -6.68 1.70
N ILE A 25 -8.38 -5.82 2.10
CA ILE A 25 -6.94 -5.89 1.85
C ILE A 25 -6.41 -7.17 2.50
N THR A 26 -6.66 -8.31 1.85
CA THR A 26 -6.15 -9.61 2.27
C THR A 26 -5.56 -10.33 1.08
N SER A 27 -4.31 -9.95 0.77
CA SER A 27 -3.22 -10.87 0.45
C SER A 27 -1.98 -10.04 0.15
N ALA A 28 -1.41 -9.43 1.20
CA ALA A 28 -0.04 -8.97 1.10
C ALA A 28 0.81 -10.22 0.85
N GLY A 29 1.47 -10.28 -0.31
CA GLY A 29 2.58 -11.21 -0.52
C GLY A 29 3.65 -11.05 0.58
N PRO A 30 4.68 -11.89 0.62
CA PRO A 30 5.73 -11.79 1.61
C PRO A 30 6.23 -10.34 1.74
N ALA A 31 6.28 -9.83 2.98
CA ALA A 31 6.68 -8.45 3.25
C ALA A 31 8.05 -8.18 2.63
N ARG A 32 8.12 -7.18 1.75
CA ARG A 32 9.33 -6.81 1.03
C ARG A 32 9.87 -5.48 1.59
N PRO A 33 11.19 -5.35 1.78
CA PRO A 33 11.78 -4.06 2.14
C PRO A 33 11.57 -3.03 1.01
N ILE A 34 11.18 -1.82 1.40
CA ILE A 34 11.05 -0.65 0.51
C ILE A 34 12.18 0.33 0.84
N ARG A 35 12.78 0.92 -0.19
CA ARG A 35 13.81 1.95 0.00
C ARG A 35 13.11 3.26 0.32
N LEU A 36 13.40 3.84 1.47
CA LEU A 36 12.82 5.14 1.84
C LEU A 36 13.63 6.30 1.24
N VAL A 37 14.96 6.20 1.31
CA VAL A 37 15.90 7.23 0.85
C VAL A 37 16.92 6.62 -0.10
N TYR A 38 17.27 7.34 -1.16
CA TYR A 38 18.39 7.02 -2.04
C TYR A 38 19.26 8.25 -2.31
N CYS A 39 20.49 8.04 -2.76
CA CYS A 39 21.33 9.11 -3.28
C CYS A 39 21.13 9.21 -4.79
N ASP A 40 20.80 10.39 -5.29
CA ASP A 40 20.80 10.66 -6.72
C ASP A 40 22.24 10.72 -7.28
N GLU A 41 22.34 10.80 -8.60
CA GLU A 41 23.63 10.90 -9.31
C GLU A 41 24.41 12.18 -8.95
N LYS A 42 23.73 13.18 -8.39
CA LYS A 42 24.30 14.45 -7.93
C LYS A 42 24.73 14.39 -6.45
N GLY A 43 24.61 13.21 -5.81
CA GLY A 43 24.95 13.00 -4.41
C GLY A 43 23.95 13.58 -3.41
N LYS A 44 22.75 13.98 -3.85
CA LYS A 44 21.69 14.48 -2.97
C LYS A 44 20.78 13.35 -2.53
N PHE A 45 20.27 13.45 -1.31
CA PHE A 45 19.28 12.53 -0.78
C PHE A 45 17.91 12.83 -1.38
N GLN A 46 17.28 11.80 -1.90
CA GLN A 46 15.92 11.85 -2.42
C GLN A 46 15.07 10.79 -1.71
N MET A 47 13.81 11.13 -1.47
CA MET A 47 12.83 10.21 -0.94
C MET A 47 12.20 9.40 -2.07
N ASP A 48 11.97 8.11 -1.83
CA ASP A 48 11.24 7.27 -2.78
C ASP A 48 9.73 7.59 -2.69
N PRO A 49 9.09 8.03 -3.79
CA PRO A 49 7.68 8.40 -3.77
C PRO A 49 6.76 7.23 -3.41
N GLU A 50 7.14 5.99 -3.73
CA GLU A 50 6.37 4.80 -3.34
C GLU A 50 6.33 4.63 -1.82
N ALA A 51 7.49 4.79 -1.17
CA ALA A 51 7.60 4.68 0.28
C ALA A 51 6.80 5.79 0.99
N VAL A 52 6.85 7.01 0.47
CA VAL A 52 6.12 8.15 1.02
C VAL A 52 4.61 7.95 0.91
N ALA A 53 4.11 7.48 -0.24
CA ALA A 53 2.69 7.20 -0.43
C ALA A 53 2.19 6.15 0.57
N ILE A 54 2.96 5.10 0.79
CA ILE A 54 2.62 4.05 1.77
C ILE A 54 2.57 4.62 3.19
N LEU A 55 3.55 5.42 3.59
CA LEU A 55 3.56 6.05 4.91
C LEU A 55 2.37 7.00 5.11
N GLN A 56 1.95 7.73 4.06
CA GLN A 56 0.78 8.62 4.12
C GLN A 56 -0.56 7.87 4.26
N LEU A 57 -0.63 6.60 3.87
CA LEU A 57 -1.83 5.78 4.03
C LEU A 57 -2.00 5.25 5.46
N VAL A 58 -0.95 5.26 6.27
CA VAL A 58 -1.01 4.79 7.65
C VAL A 58 -1.67 5.87 8.52
N LYS A 59 -2.87 5.57 9.03
CA LYS A 59 -3.64 6.48 9.88
C LYS A 59 -3.38 6.30 11.39
N GLU A 60 -2.75 5.18 11.75
CA GLU A 60 -2.43 4.82 13.12
C GLU A 60 -1.04 5.34 13.53
N PRO A 61 -0.76 5.47 14.84
CA PRO A 61 0.57 5.82 15.33
C PRO A 61 1.64 4.83 14.84
N ILE A 62 2.78 5.34 14.37
CA ILE A 62 3.88 4.53 13.83
C ILE A 62 5.04 4.49 14.84
N GLY A 63 5.36 3.30 15.33
CA GLY A 63 6.60 3.04 16.05
C GLY A 63 7.76 2.81 15.06
N VAL A 64 8.87 3.54 15.22
CA VAL A 64 10.03 3.44 14.32
C VAL A 64 11.23 2.86 15.07
N VAL A 65 11.83 1.80 14.51
CA VAL A 65 13.07 1.19 15.01
C VAL A 65 14.13 1.27 13.90
N SER A 66 15.34 1.69 14.26
CA SER A 66 16.47 1.79 13.34
C SER A 66 17.73 1.16 13.93
N VAL A 67 18.54 0.55 13.07
CA VAL A 67 19.85 -0.02 13.42
C VAL A 67 20.94 0.74 12.67
N CYS A 68 21.78 1.45 13.40
CA CYS A 68 22.88 2.26 12.85
C CYS A 68 24.24 1.62 13.13
N GLY A 69 25.22 1.85 12.24
CA GLY A 69 26.59 1.38 12.45
C GLY A 69 27.36 1.11 11.15
N ARG A 70 28.66 0.81 11.29
CA ARG A 70 29.58 0.54 10.17
C ARG A 70 29.01 -0.51 9.21
N ALA A 71 29.36 -0.39 7.93
CA ALA A 71 29.02 -1.40 6.94
C ALA A 71 29.58 -2.78 7.37
N ARG A 72 28.90 -3.86 6.98
CA ARG A 72 29.35 -5.26 7.18
C ARG A 72 29.36 -5.76 8.63
N GLN A 73 28.60 -5.14 9.53
CA GLN A 73 28.42 -5.59 10.93
C GLN A 73 27.11 -6.37 11.15
N GLY A 74 26.46 -6.87 10.09
CA GLY A 74 25.24 -7.68 10.24
C GLY A 74 23.95 -6.92 10.58
N LYS A 75 23.84 -5.63 10.27
CA LYS A 75 22.62 -4.83 10.56
C LYS A 75 21.33 -5.45 10.00
N SER A 76 21.36 -5.89 8.74
CA SER A 76 20.21 -6.53 8.10
C SER A 76 19.85 -7.88 8.73
N PHE A 77 20.83 -8.57 9.33
CA PHE A 77 20.59 -9.83 10.03
C PHE A 77 19.76 -9.61 11.31
N ILE A 78 20.03 -8.53 12.04
CA ILE A 78 19.24 -8.13 13.22
C ILE A 78 17.82 -7.76 12.79
N LEU A 79 17.68 -6.96 11.73
CA LEU A 79 16.37 -6.52 11.22
C LEU A 79 15.53 -7.68 10.64
N ASN A 80 16.15 -8.78 10.22
CA ASN A 80 15.41 -9.97 9.77
C ASN A 80 14.90 -10.83 10.93
N GLN A 81 15.41 -10.64 12.15
CA GLN A 81 14.99 -11.39 13.35
C GLN A 81 13.94 -10.67 14.19
N VAL A 82 13.69 -9.38 13.93
CA VAL A 82 12.64 -8.64 14.61
C VAL A 82 11.28 -9.08 14.08
N ASN A 83 10.66 -10.04 14.78
CA ASN A 83 9.29 -10.46 14.51
C ASN A 83 8.31 -9.41 15.04
N CYS A 84 7.23 -9.14 14.29
CA CYS A 84 6.17 -8.21 14.70
C CYS A 84 5.63 -8.51 16.12
N GLU A 85 5.47 -9.79 16.49
CA GLU A 85 4.93 -10.16 17.81
C GLU A 85 5.81 -9.66 18.98
N LYS A 86 7.13 -9.63 18.80
CA LYS A 86 8.06 -9.11 19.83
C LYS A 86 7.98 -7.59 19.93
N ILE A 87 7.75 -6.90 18.81
CA ILE A 87 7.64 -5.44 18.77
C ILE A 87 6.34 -4.98 19.45
N GLU A 88 5.22 -5.65 19.21
CA GLU A 88 3.94 -5.28 19.84
C GLU A 88 3.99 -5.36 21.37
N ARG A 89 4.73 -6.33 21.94
CA ARG A 89 4.92 -6.41 23.39
C ARG A 89 5.75 -5.26 23.95
N PHE A 90 6.70 -4.74 23.16
CA PHE A 90 7.53 -3.61 23.56
C PHE A 90 6.75 -2.29 23.58
N TRP A 91 5.79 -2.12 22.67
CA TRP A 91 4.97 -0.91 22.57
C TRP A 91 3.75 -0.89 23.52
N LYS A 92 3.44 -2.02 24.18
CA LYS A 92 2.34 -2.15 25.15
C LYS A 92 2.75 -1.85 26.61
N ILE A 93 4.00 -1.46 26.86
CA ILE A 93 4.53 -1.06 28.18
C ILE A 93 4.46 0.47 28.27
#